data_AF-A0A4Q2KPM6-F1
#
_entry.id   AF-A0A4Q2KPM6-F1
#
_cell.length_a   1.000
_cell.length_b   1.000
_cell.length_c   1.000
_cell.angle_alpha   90.00
_cell.angle_beta   90.00
_cell.angle_gamma   90.00
#
_symmetry.space_group_name_H-M   'P 1'
#
loop_
_entity.id
_entity.type
_entity.pdbx_description
1 polymer ?
#
loop_
_entity_poly.entity_id
_entity_poly.type
_entity_poly.pdbx_seq_one_letter_code
_entity_poly.pdbx_strand_id
1 'polypeptide(L)'
;MRERYMNWHPWTVAGAAMLLTAQMPALPADQSVQSIDQTIEECRENPRFRVGGAMIGDCLTEHSRAVDREIDVAIADGERRYCAAKDREDYRQSHSDWLAYRKRMCDLVERSPGNTPSWVNSAACRLELGRQRLVSLKYTGEYGTPRCSAEG
;
A
#
# COMPACT_ATOMS: atom_id res chain seq x y z
N MET A 1 15.16 -37.76 -55.63
CA MET A 1 14.74 -36.82 -56.69
C MET A 1 15.43 -35.49 -56.46
N ARG A 2 15.95 -34.92 -57.55
CA ARG A 2 16.68 -33.65 -57.67
C ARG A 2 15.78 -32.44 -57.44
N GLU A 3 16.45 -31.30 -57.20
CA GLU A 3 16.03 -29.91 -57.46
C GLU A 3 14.99 -29.32 -56.48
N ARG A 4 15.07 -28.06 -56.04
CA ARG A 4 15.61 -26.88 -56.73
C ARG A 4 15.90 -25.77 -55.70
N TYR A 5 17.07 -25.15 -55.84
CA TYR A 5 17.40 -23.87 -55.20
C TYR A 5 16.51 -22.77 -55.79
N MET A 6 15.99 -21.87 -54.94
CA MET A 6 15.55 -20.53 -55.37
C MET A 6 15.99 -19.50 -54.33
N ASN A 7 17.05 -18.79 -54.71
CA ASN A 7 17.55 -17.56 -54.11
C ASN A 7 16.49 -16.46 -54.16
N TRP A 8 16.13 -15.89 -53.01
CA TRP A 8 15.56 -14.53 -52.92
C TRP A 8 16.17 -13.82 -51.69
N HIS A 9 17.11 -12.92 -51.95
CA HIS A 9 17.35 -11.68 -51.19
C HIS A 9 17.32 -10.57 -52.26
N PRO A 10 17.17 -9.27 -51.99
CA PRO A 10 17.17 -8.57 -50.69
C PRO A 10 16.13 -7.44 -50.59
N TRP A 11 15.50 -7.19 -49.44
CA TRP A 11 15.07 -5.81 -49.12
C TRP A 11 15.21 -5.56 -47.62
N THR A 12 16.34 -4.94 -47.28
CA THR A 12 16.57 -4.21 -46.05
C THR A 12 15.59 -3.03 -45.98
N VAL A 13 14.49 -3.19 -45.24
CA VAL A 13 13.76 -2.03 -44.73
C VAL A 13 14.36 -1.69 -43.38
N ALA A 14 15.34 -0.80 -43.38
CA ALA A 14 15.80 -0.13 -42.17
C ALA A 14 14.68 0.81 -41.70
N GLY A 15 13.70 0.25 -41.01
CA GLY A 15 12.72 1.02 -40.26
C GLY A 15 13.42 1.59 -39.03
N ALA A 16 13.84 2.84 -39.09
CA ALA A 16 14.26 3.60 -37.92
C ALA A 16 13.03 3.78 -37.01
N ALA A 17 12.79 2.81 -36.13
CA ALA A 17 11.89 2.98 -35.00
C ALA A 17 12.52 4.00 -34.05
N MET A 18 12.16 5.27 -34.22
CA MET A 18 12.37 6.28 -33.17
C MET A 18 11.55 5.85 -31.96
N LEU A 19 12.20 5.14 -31.05
CA LEU A 19 11.73 4.95 -29.69
C LEU A 19 11.72 6.33 -29.04
N LEU A 20 10.59 7.05 -29.14
CA LEU A 20 10.24 8.06 -28.15
C LEU A 20 10.10 7.32 -26.82
N THR A 21 11.19 7.23 -26.07
CA THR A 21 11.13 6.96 -24.66
C THR A 21 10.46 8.17 -24.03
N ALA A 22 9.13 8.13 -23.94
CA ALA A 22 8.40 8.98 -23.03
C ALA A 22 9.04 8.76 -21.66
N GLN A 23 9.87 9.71 -21.24
CA GLN A 23 10.39 9.77 -19.89
C GLN A 23 9.20 10.07 -19.00
N MET A 24 8.45 9.02 -18.64
CA MET A 24 7.55 9.13 -17.50
C MET A 24 8.44 9.54 -16.33
N PRO A 25 8.18 10.68 -15.67
CA PRO A 25 8.90 11.01 -14.46
C PRO A 25 8.71 9.84 -13.51
N ALA A 26 9.81 9.15 -13.21
CA ALA A 26 9.81 8.13 -12.19
C ALA A 26 9.43 8.85 -10.91
N LEU A 27 8.25 8.54 -10.37
CA LEU A 27 7.91 8.96 -9.02
C LEU A 27 9.05 8.50 -8.11
N PRO A 28 9.56 9.35 -7.21
CA PRO A 28 10.54 8.89 -6.23
C PRO A 28 9.92 7.68 -5.53
N ALA A 29 10.61 6.53 -5.60
CA ALA A 29 10.24 5.40 -4.78
C ALA A 29 10.38 5.87 -3.34
N ASP A 30 9.25 6.15 -2.68
CA ASP A 30 9.23 6.47 -1.28
C ASP A 30 9.70 5.20 -0.55
N GLN A 31 11.00 5.12 -0.27
CA GLN A 31 11.65 4.01 0.43
C GLN A 31 11.19 3.88 1.89
N SER A 32 10.22 4.67 2.32
CA SER A 32 9.85 4.82 3.73
C SER A 32 8.86 3.77 4.26
N VAL A 33 8.32 2.88 3.43
CA VAL A 33 7.50 1.77 3.95
C VAL A 33 8.43 0.66 4.43
N GLN A 34 8.82 0.78 5.70
CA GLN A 34 9.55 -0.24 6.42
C GLN A 34 8.82 -1.59 6.35
N SER A 35 9.54 -2.68 6.09
CA SER A 35 8.93 -4.01 6.06
C SER A 35 8.48 -4.45 7.46
N ILE A 36 7.53 -5.39 7.53
CA ILE A 36 7.14 -6.00 8.81
C ILE A 36 8.33 -6.70 9.46
N ASP A 37 9.17 -7.38 8.68
CA ASP A 37 10.36 -8.07 9.20
C ASP A 37 11.35 -7.10 9.87
N GLN A 38 11.55 -5.93 9.28
CA GLN A 38 12.38 -4.88 9.88
C GLN A 38 11.78 -4.37 11.19
N THR A 39 10.47 -4.13 11.24
CA THR A 39 9.80 -3.71 12.49
C THR A 39 9.82 -4.81 13.55
N ILE A 40 9.71 -6.09 13.17
CA ILE A 40 9.87 -7.21 14.09
C ILE A 40 11.27 -7.21 14.70
N GLU A 41 12.30 -6.96 13.90
CA GLU A 41 13.68 -6.92 14.41
C GLU A 41 13.89 -5.74 15.36
N GLU A 42 13.38 -4.55 15.03
CA GLU A 42 13.40 -3.41 15.96
C GLU A 42 12.67 -3.71 17.27
N CYS A 43 11.53 -4.40 17.19
CA CYS A 43 10.80 -4.85 18.38
C CYS A 43 11.61 -5.84 19.23
N ARG A 44 12.43 -6.70 18.62
CA ARG A 44 13.32 -7.63 19.34
C ARG A 44 14.49 -6.93 20.02
N GLU A 45 15.02 -5.90 19.38
CA GLU A 45 16.10 -5.08 19.92
C GLU A 45 15.64 -4.16 21.05
N ASN A 46 14.35 -3.82 21.08
CA ASN A 46 13.77 -2.95 22.11
C ASN A 46 13.66 -3.66 23.48
N PRO A 47 14.36 -3.18 24.54
CA PRO A 47 14.33 -3.80 25.86
C PRO A 47 12.94 -3.92 26.48
N ARG A 48 12.00 -3.03 26.14
CA ARG A 48 10.61 -3.08 26.64
C ARG A 48 9.84 -4.30 26.13
N PHE A 49 10.21 -4.81 24.95
CA PHE A 49 9.47 -5.88 24.27
C PHE A 49 10.25 -7.19 24.16
N ARG A 50 11.45 -7.25 24.73
CA ARG A 50 12.34 -8.43 24.68
C ARG A 50 11.84 -9.63 25.49
N VAL A 51 10.96 -9.41 26.48
CA VAL A 51 10.60 -10.43 27.47
C VAL A 51 9.37 -11.22 27.03
N GLY A 52 9.58 -12.37 26.40
CA GLY A 52 8.51 -13.30 26.01
C GLY A 52 7.91 -13.00 24.64
N GLY A 53 7.63 -14.05 23.86
CA GLY A 53 7.25 -13.92 22.44
C GLY A 53 5.97 -13.11 22.16
N ALA A 54 5.09 -12.93 23.15
CA ALA A 54 3.87 -12.13 23.01
C ALA A 54 4.13 -10.61 22.96
N MET A 55 5.22 -10.14 23.59
CA MET A 55 5.56 -8.72 23.65
C MET A 55 5.95 -8.14 22.28
N ILE A 56 6.39 -8.98 21.33
CA ILE A 56 6.57 -8.57 19.94
C ILE A 56 5.22 -8.13 19.34
N GLY A 57 4.13 -8.86 19.62
CA GLY A 57 2.78 -8.48 19.19
C GLY A 57 2.32 -7.15 19.81
N ASP A 58 2.70 -6.88 21.06
CA ASP A 58 2.40 -5.61 21.71
C ASP A 58 3.15 -4.44 21.05
N CYS A 59 4.44 -4.63 20.73
CA CYS A 59 5.23 -3.67 19.97
C CYS A 59 4.60 -3.37 18.61
N LEU A 60 4.28 -4.40 17.83
CA LEU A 60 3.64 -4.25 16.53
C LEU A 60 2.28 -3.55 16.63
N THR A 61 1.53 -3.81 17.70
CA THR A 61 0.26 -3.13 17.99
C THR A 61 0.46 -1.64 18.24
N GLU A 62 1.54 -1.25 18.92
CA GLU A 62 1.86 0.17 19.10
C GLU A 62 2.23 0.88 17.79
N HIS A 63 3.05 0.24 16.95
CA HIS A 63 3.33 0.73 15.60
C HIS A 63 2.03 0.84 14.79
N SER A 64 1.16 -0.16 14.86
CA SER A 64 -0.15 -0.14 14.20
C SER A 64 -1.00 1.04 14.65
N ARG A 65 -1.05 1.33 15.95
CA ARG A 65 -1.78 2.50 16.49
C ARG A 65 -1.18 3.83 16.06
N ALA A 66 0.13 3.90 15.85
CA ALA A 66 0.76 5.10 15.31
C ALA A 66 0.32 5.35 13.87
N VAL A 67 0.34 4.32 13.04
CA VAL A 67 -0.17 4.37 11.67
C VAL A 67 -1.67 4.70 11.63
N ASP A 68 -2.47 4.16 12.56
CA ASP A 68 -3.91 4.47 12.64
C ASP A 68 -4.16 5.96 12.85
N ARG A 69 -3.37 6.64 13.70
CA ARG A 69 -3.47 8.09 13.88
C ARG A 69 -3.14 8.87 12.61
N GLU A 70 -2.15 8.43 11.84
CA GLU A 70 -1.84 9.06 10.54
C GLU A 70 -2.95 8.83 9.51
N ILE A 71 -3.58 7.66 9.52
CA ILE A 71 -4.74 7.36 8.68
C ILE A 71 -5.90 8.29 9.02
N ASP A 72 -6.21 8.47 10.30
CA ASP A 72 -7.30 9.35 10.75
C ASP A 72 -7.11 10.80 10.26
N VAL A 73 -5.88 11.32 10.36
CA VAL A 73 -5.52 12.63 9.83
C VAL A 73 -5.69 12.67 8.31
N ALA A 74 -5.13 11.68 7.59
CA ALA A 74 -5.23 11.64 6.13
C ALA A 74 -6.69 11.54 5.63
N ILE A 75 -7.55 10.82 6.37
CA ILE A 75 -8.98 10.75 6.06
C ILE A 75 -9.66 12.10 6.25
N ALA A 76 -9.43 12.75 7.39
CA ALA A 76 -10.01 14.06 7.66
C ALA A 76 -9.55 15.10 6.63
N ASP A 77 -8.28 15.06 6.22
CA ASP A 77 -7.71 15.97 5.22
C ASP A 77 -8.28 15.70 3.83
N GLY A 78 -8.38 14.42 3.44
CA GLY A 78 -8.95 14.00 2.18
C GLY A 78 -10.42 14.40 2.05
N GLU A 79 -11.23 14.22 3.10
CA GLU A 79 -12.63 14.63 3.09
C GLU A 79 -12.80 16.14 2.88
N ARG A 80 -12.00 16.97 3.56
CA ARG A 80 -12.06 18.44 3.40
C ARG A 80 -11.70 18.90 1.99
N ARG A 81 -10.94 18.10 1.24
CA ARG A 81 -10.48 18.43 -0.11
C ARG A 81 -11.56 18.25 -1.17
N TYR A 82 -12.54 17.38 -0.96
CA TYR A 82 -13.59 17.11 -1.94
C TYR A 82 -14.75 18.11 -1.86
N CYS A 83 -15.06 18.76 -2.98
CA CYS A 83 -16.11 19.78 -3.07
C CYS A 83 -17.53 19.19 -3.12
N ALA A 84 -17.73 18.07 -3.82
CA ALA A 84 -19.03 17.43 -3.91
C ALA A 84 -19.37 16.63 -2.64
N ALA A 85 -20.59 16.77 -2.14
CA ALA A 85 -21.05 16.03 -0.96
C ALA A 85 -20.99 14.50 -1.16
N LYS A 86 -21.30 14.04 -2.38
CA LYS A 86 -21.22 12.61 -2.74
C LYS A 86 -19.79 12.08 -2.69
N ASP A 87 -18.80 12.86 -3.14
CA ASP A 87 -17.40 12.45 -3.11
C ASP A 87 -16.90 12.36 -1.66
N ARG A 88 -17.30 13.29 -0.78
CA ARG A 88 -17.01 13.21 0.66
C ARG A 88 -17.64 11.97 1.30
N GLU A 89 -18.89 11.68 0.95
CA GLU A 89 -19.58 10.48 1.41
C GLU A 89 -18.86 9.20 0.98
N ASP A 90 -18.49 9.10 -0.30
CA ASP A 90 -17.77 7.94 -0.82
C ASP A 90 -16.39 7.79 -0.16
N TYR A 91 -15.71 8.90 0.12
CA TYR A 91 -14.44 8.89 0.83
C TYR A 91 -14.58 8.32 2.25
N ARG A 92 -15.57 8.81 3.02
CA ARG A 92 -15.90 8.31 4.36
C ARG A 92 -16.31 6.83 4.33
N GLN A 93 -17.17 6.45 3.38
CA GLN A 93 -17.61 5.07 3.23
C GLN A 93 -16.44 4.14 2.89
N SER A 94 -15.53 4.55 2.01
CA SER A 94 -14.34 3.76 1.65
C SER A 94 -13.46 3.44 2.87
N HIS A 95 -13.38 4.37 3.82
CA HIS A 95 -12.62 4.18 5.06
C HIS A 95 -13.32 3.20 6.00
N SER A 96 -14.64 3.36 6.17
CA SER A 96 -15.46 2.42 6.95
C SER A 96 -15.36 0.99 6.41
N ASP A 97 -15.46 0.82 5.10
CA ASP A 97 -15.35 -0.49 4.45
C ASP A 97 -13.97 -1.10 4.64
N TRP A 98 -12.92 -0.29 4.55
CA TRP A 98 -11.56 -0.72 4.81
C TRP A 98 -11.35 -1.15 6.26
N LEU A 99 -11.88 -0.41 7.24
CA LEU A 99 -11.83 -0.81 8.65
C LEU A 99 -12.50 -2.17 8.87
N ALA A 100 -13.66 -2.37 8.25
CA ALA A 100 -14.39 -3.63 8.33
C ALA A 100 -13.62 -4.79 7.67
N TYR A 101 -12.97 -4.55 6.52
CA TYR A 101 -12.08 -5.51 5.88
C TYR A 101 -10.88 -5.88 6.77
N ARG A 102 -10.13 -4.89 7.26
CA ARG A 102 -8.95 -5.09 8.11
C ARG A 102 -9.31 -5.87 9.37
N LYS A 103 -10.42 -5.51 10.03
CA LYS A 103 -10.92 -6.23 11.20
C LYS A 103 -11.19 -7.69 10.87
N ARG A 104 -12.01 -7.98 9.85
CA ARG A 104 -12.36 -9.36 9.48
C ARG A 104 -11.14 -10.20 9.14
N MET A 105 -10.20 -9.63 8.38
CA MET A 105 -9.01 -10.35 7.94
C MET A 105 -8.06 -10.64 9.10
N CYS A 106 -7.76 -9.64 9.92
CA CYS A 106 -6.76 -9.83 10.97
C CYS A 106 -7.33 -10.53 12.21
N ASP A 107 -8.64 -10.44 12.49
CA ASP A 107 -9.29 -11.26 13.52
C ASP A 107 -9.32 -12.75 13.15
N LEU A 108 -9.41 -13.07 11.85
CA LEU A 108 -9.28 -14.45 11.36
C LEU A 108 -7.90 -15.02 11.70
N VAL A 109 -6.84 -14.21 11.56
CA VAL A 109 -5.48 -14.60 11.94
C VAL A 109 -5.38 -14.80 13.45
N GLU A 110 -5.91 -13.86 14.25
CA GLU A 110 -5.85 -13.90 15.71
C GLU A 110 -6.50 -15.15 16.31
N ARG A 111 -7.67 -15.53 15.79
CA ARG A 111 -8.44 -16.68 16.26
C ARG A 111 -7.93 -18.02 15.72
N SER A 112 -6.88 -18.03 14.91
CA SER A 112 -6.23 -19.25 14.45
C SER A 112 -5.51 -19.95 15.62
N PRO A 113 -5.40 -21.30 15.63
CA PRO A 113 -4.65 -22.00 16.68
C PRO A 113 -3.21 -21.48 16.78
N GLY A 114 -2.68 -21.40 18.01
CA GLY A 114 -1.28 -21.03 18.23
C GLY A 114 -1.02 -19.97 19.30
N ASN A 115 -2.02 -19.43 20.01
CA ASN A 115 -1.89 -18.38 21.04
C ASN A 115 -0.88 -17.27 20.63
N THR A 116 0.36 -17.31 21.12
CA THR A 116 1.40 -16.31 20.86
C THR A 116 1.70 -16.08 19.37
N PRO A 117 2.03 -17.08 18.54
CA PRO A 117 2.13 -16.91 17.08
C PRO A 117 0.92 -16.23 16.43
N SER A 118 -0.30 -16.61 16.81
CA SER A 118 -1.53 -16.02 16.25
C SER A 118 -1.67 -14.54 16.65
N TRP A 119 -1.34 -14.20 17.89
CA TRP A 119 -1.29 -12.82 18.38
C TRP A 119 -0.29 -11.97 17.59
N VAL A 120 0.95 -12.43 17.44
CA VAL A 120 2.00 -11.71 16.70
C VAL A 120 1.60 -11.52 15.24
N ASN A 121 1.09 -12.56 14.58
CA ASN A 121 0.66 -12.48 13.18
C ASN A 121 -0.57 -11.57 13.00
N SER A 122 -1.48 -11.56 13.97
CA SER A 122 -2.64 -10.65 13.99
C SER A 122 -2.22 -9.19 14.09
N ALA A 123 -1.22 -8.89 14.94
CA ALA A 123 -0.64 -7.56 15.08
C ALA A 123 0.13 -7.13 13.82
N ALA A 124 0.93 -8.04 13.23
CA ALA A 124 1.61 -7.82 11.96
C ALA A 124 0.62 -7.52 10.81
N CYS A 125 -0.47 -8.29 10.72
CA CYS A 125 -1.55 -8.06 9.74
C CYS A 125 -2.14 -6.64 9.87
N ARG A 126 -2.43 -6.21 11.11
CA ARG A 126 -2.99 -4.88 11.36
C ARG A 126 -2.02 -3.77 10.95
N LEU A 127 -0.74 -3.91 11.29
CA LEU A 127 0.29 -2.94 10.91
C LEU A 127 0.46 -2.86 9.39
N GLU A 128 0.57 -4.01 8.73
CA GLU A 128 0.80 -4.09 7.28
C GLU A 128 -0.36 -3.44 6.50
N LEU A 129 -1.60 -3.85 6.79
CA LEU A 129 -2.77 -3.26 6.14
C LEU A 129 -2.90 -1.77 6.45
N GLY A 130 -2.51 -1.34 7.65
CA GLY A 130 -2.44 0.08 8.03
C GLY A 130 -1.46 0.84 7.13
N ARG A 131 -0.22 0.36 6.99
CA ARG A 131 0.81 0.97 6.14
C ARG A 131 0.35 1.09 4.69
N GLN A 132 -0.21 0.02 4.14
CA GLN A 132 -0.74 0.02 2.77
C GLN A 132 -1.86 1.05 2.58
N ARG A 133 -2.79 1.15 3.54
CA ARG A 133 -3.85 2.16 3.48
C ARG A 133 -3.30 3.56 3.56
N LEU A 134 -2.36 3.83 4.46
CA LEU A 134 -1.75 5.14 4.61
C LEU A 134 -1.05 5.59 3.32
N VAL A 135 -0.29 4.70 2.67
CA VAL A 135 0.33 4.98 1.35
C VAL A 135 -0.73 5.30 0.31
N SER A 136 -1.80 4.50 0.24
CA SER A 136 -2.91 4.73 -0.68
C SER A 136 -3.59 6.08 -0.43
N LEU A 137 -3.78 6.47 0.83
CA LEU A 137 -4.36 7.75 1.20
C LEU A 137 -3.45 8.93 0.86
N LYS A 138 -2.15 8.83 1.14
CA LYS A 138 -1.15 9.86 0.75
C LYS A 138 -1.14 10.04 -0.76
N TYR A 139 -1.08 8.93 -1.51
CA TYR A 139 -1.09 8.97 -2.97
C TYR A 139 -2.38 9.59 -3.54
N THR A 140 -3.56 9.16 -3.05
CA THR A 140 -4.84 9.73 -3.51
C THR A 140 -5.02 11.19 -3.07
N GLY A 141 -4.46 11.57 -1.92
CA GLY A 141 -4.41 12.94 -1.43
C GLY A 141 -3.49 13.85 -2.26
N GLU A 142 -2.36 13.34 -2.76
CA GLU A 142 -1.43 14.10 -3.60
C GLU A 142 -1.94 14.22 -5.04
N TYR A 143 -2.35 13.11 -5.64
CA TYR A 143 -2.64 13.04 -7.08
C TYR A 143 -4.13 13.12 -7.44
N GLY A 144 -5.04 12.95 -6.46
CA GLY A 144 -6.46 13.15 -6.72
C GLY A 144 -6.74 14.60 -7.10
N THR A 145 -7.61 14.83 -8.08
CA THR A 145 -8.08 16.19 -8.41
C THR A 145 -9.56 16.29 -8.05
N PRO A 146 -9.92 17.05 -6.99
CA PRO A 146 -11.32 17.25 -6.61
C PRO A 146 -12.12 17.91 -7.73
N ARG A 147 -13.37 17.48 -7.91
CA ARG A 147 -14.32 18.13 -8.83
C ARG A 147 -14.94 19.34 -8.15
N CYS A 148 -14.27 20.47 -8.22
CA CYS A 148 -14.77 21.76 -7.74
C CYS A 148 -15.27 22.58 -8.93
N SER A 149 -16.41 23.27 -8.79
CA SER A 149 -16.82 24.28 -9.78
C SER A 149 -15.79 25.40 -9.80
N ALA A 150 -15.52 25.98 -10.97
CA ALA A 150 -14.58 27.10 -11.12
C ALA A 150 -15.08 28.38 -10.43
N GLU A 151 -16.35 28.42 -10.04
CA GLU A 151 -16.98 29.51 -9.31
C GLU A 151 -17.55 28.93 -8.01
N GLY A 152 -17.09 29.50 -6.90
CA GLY A 152 -17.68 29.40 -5.58
C GLY A 152 -18.09 30.79 -5.14
#